data_AF-A0A6V8U3L5-F1
#
_entry.id   AF-A0A6V8U3L5-F1
#
_cell.length_a   1.000
_cell.length_b   1.000
_cell.length_c   1.000
_cell.angle_alpha   90.00
_cell.angle_beta   90.00
_cell.angle_gamma   90.00
#
_symmetry.space_group_name_H-M   'P 1'
#
loop_
_entity.id
_entity.type
_entity.pdbx_description
1 polymer ?
#
loop_
_entity_poly.entity_id
_entity_poly.type
_entity_poly.pdbx_seq_one_letter_code
_entity_poly.pdbx_strand_id
1 'polypeptide(L)'
;EPIDNGSVIHLDLVNLLSIPVSNLAFNMTWGTKKPSEAKDLPRWKQLLLNTKMDSTIELLPGAWTNVTLTLKGVSPNNLKYLKIGINMENVIFDSIQPINDTKKKPKK
;
A
#
# COMPACT_ATOMS: atom_id res chain seq x y z
N GLU A 1 7.66 -14.24 4.47
CA GLU A 1 8.63 -15.30 4.09
C GLU A 1 10.05 -14.74 4.09
N PRO A 2 11.07 -15.56 4.41
CA PRO A 2 12.46 -15.16 4.26
C PRO A 2 12.87 -15.16 2.78
N ILE A 3 13.71 -14.20 2.39
CA ILE A 3 14.41 -14.17 1.10
C ILE A 3 15.90 -13.89 1.33
N ASP A 4 16.70 -13.94 0.26
CA ASP A 4 18.09 -13.50 0.35
C ASP A 4 18.17 -12.05 0.86
N ASN A 5 18.89 -11.88 1.97
CA ASN A 5 19.03 -10.62 2.70
C ASN A 5 17.71 -9.87 2.91
N GLY A 6 16.62 -10.53 3.32
CA GLY A 6 15.37 -9.80 3.55
C GLY A 6 14.14 -10.63 3.92
N SER A 7 13.00 -9.96 3.81
CA SER A 7 11.67 -10.51 4.03
C SER A 7 10.74 -10.18 2.87
N VAL A 8 9.78 -11.05 2.61
CA VAL A 8 8.63 -10.80 1.75
C VAL A 8 7.36 -10.90 2.57
N ILE A 9 6.43 -9.96 2.36
CA ILE A 9 5.07 -10.01 2.91
C ILE A 9 4.11 -10.18 1.73
N HIS A 10 3.36 -11.27 1.74
CA HIS A 10 2.20 -11.47 0.88
C HIS A 10 0.96 -11.03 1.64
N LEU A 11 0.18 -10.13 1.07
CA LEU A 11 -1.03 -9.60 1.68
C LEU A 11 -2.05 -9.25 0.60
N ASP A 12 -3.33 -9.23 0.98
CA ASP A 12 -4.38 -8.75 0.10
C ASP A 12 -4.74 -7.30 0.48
N LEU A 13 -4.83 -6.44 -0.53
CA LEU A 13 -5.36 -5.09 -0.42
C LEU A 13 -6.74 -5.04 -1.04
N VAL A 14 -7.61 -4.20 -0.48
CA VAL A 14 -8.96 -3.95 -1.02
C VAL A 14 -9.23 -2.45 -1.08
N ASN A 15 -9.78 -2.00 -2.19
CA ASN A 15 -10.23 -0.62 -2.35
C ASN A 15 -11.60 -0.45 -1.67
N LEU A 16 -11.65 0.46 -0.69
CA LEU A 16 -12.87 0.78 0.07
C LEU A 16 -13.71 1.90 -0.55
N LEU A 17 -13.23 2.51 -1.64
CA LEU A 17 -13.96 3.51 -2.41
C LEU A 17 -14.93 2.85 -3.41
N SER A 18 -15.82 3.66 -3.97
CA SER A 18 -16.83 3.21 -4.95
C SER A 18 -16.35 3.21 -6.40
N ILE A 19 -15.14 3.69 -6.68
CA ILE A 19 -14.53 3.76 -8.01
C ILE A 19 -13.15 3.10 -8.02
N PRO A 20 -12.73 2.47 -9.14
CA PRO A 20 -11.39 1.93 -9.30
C PRO A 20 -10.30 2.96 -9.01
N VAL A 21 -9.20 2.49 -8.41
CA VAL A 21 -7.99 3.28 -8.19
C VAL A 21 -6.78 2.55 -8.75
N SER A 22 -5.97 3.26 -9.52
CA SER A 22 -4.81 2.70 -10.22
C SER A 22 -3.57 3.54 -9.98
N ASN A 23 -2.40 2.97 -10.32
CA ASN A 23 -1.09 3.64 -10.22
C ASN A 23 -0.73 4.12 -8.81
N LEU A 24 -1.13 3.34 -7.81
CA LEU A 24 -0.72 3.58 -6.43
C LEU A 24 0.77 3.31 -6.27
N ALA A 25 1.46 4.20 -5.57
CA ALA A 25 2.79 3.95 -5.03
C ALA A 25 2.75 3.94 -3.51
N PHE A 26 3.63 3.15 -2.89
CA PHE A 26 3.70 3.00 -1.44
C PHE A 26 5.03 3.52 -0.92
N ASN A 27 4.97 4.51 -0.03
CA ASN A 27 6.12 4.93 0.77
C ASN A 27 6.21 4.00 1.98
N MET A 28 7.30 3.23 2.06
CA MET A 28 7.48 2.22 3.09
C MET A 28 8.73 2.51 3.92
N THR A 29 8.63 2.25 5.22
CA THR A 29 9.76 2.27 6.15
C THR A 29 9.65 1.08 7.08
N TRP A 30 10.69 0.29 7.22
CA TRP A 30 10.66 -0.94 8.02
C TRP A 30 11.95 -1.15 8.81
N GLY A 31 11.87 -2.00 9.82
CA GLY A 31 12.99 -2.29 10.68
C GLY A 31 12.66 -3.15 11.90
N THR A 32 13.56 -3.08 12.87
CA THR A 32 13.42 -3.73 14.17
C THR A 32 12.36 -3.05 15.03
N LYS A 33 12.01 -3.70 16.14
CA LYS A 33 11.00 -3.22 17.09
C LYS A 33 11.27 -1.77 17.49
N LYS A 34 10.23 -0.92 17.42
CA LYS A 34 10.29 0.45 17.93
C LYS A 34 10.66 0.43 19.42
N PRO A 35 11.69 1.17 19.86
CA PRO A 35 12.06 1.22 21.27
C PRO A 35 10.97 1.90 22.10
N SER A 36 10.84 1.48 23.35
CA SER A 36 9.91 2.09 24.31
C SER A 36 10.43 3.44 24.84
N GLU A 37 11.75 3.56 24.95
CA GLU A 37 12.41 4.74 25.51
C GLU A 37 12.67 5.81 24.46
N ALA A 38 12.33 7.07 24.78
CA ALA A 38 12.47 8.18 23.84
C ALA A 38 13.94 8.45 23.45
N LYS A 39 14.89 8.19 24.36
CA LYS A 39 16.33 8.38 24.14
C LYS A 39 16.90 7.49 23.03
N ASP A 40 16.28 6.33 22.76
CA ASP A 40 16.75 5.37 21.77
C ASP A 40 16.15 5.62 20.37
N LEU A 41 15.13 6.49 20.28
CA LEU A 41 14.45 6.81 19.02
C LEU A 41 15.38 7.38 17.94
N PRO A 42 16.31 8.32 18.23
CA PRO A 42 17.17 8.88 17.18
C PRO A 42 18.03 7.81 16.50
N ARG A 43 18.67 6.95 17.29
CA ARG A 43 19.48 5.83 16.78
C ARG A 43 18.62 4.81 16.04
N TRP A 44 17.47 4.45 16.60
CA TRP A 44 16.55 3.52 15.94
C TRP A 44 16.07 4.04 14.58
N LYS A 45 15.71 5.33 14.47
CA LYS A 45 15.31 5.95 13.21
C LYS A 45 16.42 5.90 12.15
N GLN A 46 17.67 6.08 12.53
CA GLN A 46 18.82 5.99 11.61
C GLN A 46 19.02 4.58 11.05
N LEU A 47 18.58 3.55 11.78
CA LEU A 47 18.69 2.15 11.36
C LEU A 47 17.48 1.67 10.54
N LEU A 48 16.44 2.49 10.39
CA LEU A 48 15.28 2.14 9.58
C LEU A 48 15.64 2.19 8.09
N LEU A 49 15.16 1.18 7.37
CA LEU A 49 15.24 1.11 5.92
C LEU A 49 13.98 1.73 5.32
N ASN A 50 14.11 2.37 4.16
CA ASN A 50 12.97 2.96 3.46
C ASN A 50 13.07 2.74 1.95
N THR A 51 11.92 2.73 1.30
CA THR A 51 11.82 2.72 -0.16
C THR A 51 10.47 3.26 -0.62
N LYS A 52 10.38 3.63 -1.90
CA LYS A 52 9.14 3.85 -2.61
C LYS A 52 8.91 2.63 -3.50
N MET A 53 7.75 1.99 -3.36
CA MET A 53 7.33 0.93 -4.28
C MET A 53 6.31 1.53 -5.24
N ASP A 54 6.75 1.79 -6.47
CA ASP A 54 5.84 2.10 -7.57
C ASP A 54 5.10 0.82 -7.97
N SER A 55 3.81 0.95 -8.29
CA SER A 55 2.96 -0.16 -8.66
C SER A 55 1.96 0.28 -9.73
N THR A 56 1.74 -0.59 -10.70
CA THR A 56 0.71 -0.45 -11.73
C THR A 56 -0.56 -1.24 -11.38
N ILE A 57 -0.71 -1.64 -10.11
CA ILE A 57 -1.89 -2.35 -9.63
C ILE A 57 -3.12 -1.46 -9.75
N GLU A 58 -4.17 -2.02 -10.32
CA GLU A 58 -5.54 -1.50 -10.28
C GLU A 58 -6.28 -2.19 -9.12
N LEU A 59 -6.85 -1.40 -8.21
CA LEU A 59 -7.69 -1.87 -7.12
C LEU A 59 -9.15 -1.54 -7.42
N LEU A 60 -9.90 -2.56 -7.83
CA LEU A 60 -11.35 -2.47 -8.04
C LEU A 60 -12.11 -2.33 -6.71
N PRO A 61 -13.24 -1.60 -6.67
CA PRO A 61 -14.09 -1.47 -5.48
C PRO A 61 -14.47 -2.82 -4.87
N GLY A 62 -14.10 -3.05 -3.61
CA GLY A 62 -14.47 -4.25 -2.85
C GLY A 62 -13.75 -5.55 -3.26
N ALA A 63 -12.87 -5.53 -4.26
CA ALA A 63 -12.12 -6.71 -4.69
C ALA A 63 -10.79 -6.84 -3.94
N TRP A 64 -10.60 -7.96 -3.24
CA TRP A 64 -9.32 -8.31 -2.61
C TRP A 64 -8.30 -8.67 -3.70
N THR A 65 -7.18 -7.95 -3.72
CA THR A 65 -6.11 -8.08 -4.70
C THR A 65 -4.81 -8.40 -4.00
N ASN A 66 -4.14 -9.46 -4.45
CA ASN A 66 -2.88 -9.88 -3.85
C ASN A 66 -1.74 -8.93 -4.20
N VAL A 67 -0.97 -8.53 -3.18
CA VAL A 67 0.18 -7.64 -3.29
C VAL A 67 1.35 -8.24 -2.55
N THR A 68 2.53 -8.16 -3.15
CA THR A 68 3.77 -8.66 -2.57
C THR A 68 4.71 -7.50 -2.24
N LEU A 69 5.03 -7.34 -0.96
CA LEU A 69 6.00 -6.35 -0.49
C LEU A 69 7.36 -7.01 -0.27
N THR A 70 8.37 -6.54 -0.99
CA THR A 70 9.76 -7.03 -0.82
C THR A 70 10.55 -6.06 0.04
N LEU A 71 10.98 -6.53 1.22
CA LEU A 71 11.60 -5.73 2.28
C LEU A 71 13.02 -6.25 2.56
N LYS A 72 14.00 -5.72 1.83
CA LYS A 72 15.42 -6.10 1.98
C LYS A 72 16.01 -5.60 3.30
N GLY A 73 17.11 -6.21 3.74
CA GLY A 73 17.93 -5.83 4.89
C GLY A 73 17.40 -6.25 6.27
N VAL A 74 16.21 -6.86 6.37
CA VAL A 74 15.63 -7.33 7.65
C VAL A 74 15.02 -8.70 7.45
N SER A 75 15.44 -9.67 8.28
CA SER A 75 14.87 -11.03 8.28
C SER A 75 13.48 -11.06 8.92
N PRO A 76 12.63 -12.06 8.61
CA PRO A 76 11.24 -12.09 9.10
C PRO A 76 11.12 -12.01 10.63
N ASN A 77 12.02 -12.67 11.36
CA ASN A 77 12.01 -12.68 12.83
C ASN A 77 12.32 -11.30 13.45
N ASN A 78 13.07 -10.47 12.72
CA ASN A 78 13.49 -9.14 13.14
C ASN A 78 12.59 -8.03 12.59
N LEU A 79 11.77 -8.32 11.59
CA LEU A 79 10.80 -7.40 11.01
C LEU A 79 9.62 -7.20 11.98
N LYS A 80 9.76 -6.22 12.87
CA LYS A 80 8.77 -5.92 13.92
C LYS A 80 8.21 -4.51 13.83
N TYR A 81 8.60 -3.78 12.79
CA TYR A 81 8.08 -2.45 12.48
C TYR A 81 7.92 -2.30 10.97
N LEU A 82 6.73 -1.90 10.56
CA LEU A 82 6.40 -1.48 9.20
C LEU A 82 5.53 -0.23 9.28
N LYS A 83 5.97 0.84 8.65
CA LYS A 83 5.19 2.04 8.36
C LYS A 83 4.97 2.08 6.86
N ILE A 84 3.72 2.15 6.45
CA ILE A 84 3.30 2.25 5.05
C ILE A 84 2.41 3.46 4.87
N GLY A 85 2.59 4.18 3.77
CA GLY A 85 1.72 5.29 3.37
C GLY A 85 1.53 5.29 1.86
N ILE A 86 0.40 5.81 1.41
CA ILE A 86 0.11 5.98 0.00
C ILE A 86 0.80 7.23 -0.53
N ASN A 87 1.47 7.10 -1.67
CA ASN A 87 1.92 8.23 -2.46
C ASN A 87 0.84 8.53 -3.52
N MET A 88 0.30 9.75 -3.47
CA MET A 88 -0.82 10.20 -4.30
C MET A 88 -0.40 10.84 -5.63
N GLU A 89 0.91 10.93 -5.91
CA GLU A 89 1.47 11.69 -7.04
C GLU A 89 0.91 11.28 -8.41
N ASN A 90 0.76 9.98 -8.66
CA ASN A 90 0.34 9.43 -9.97
C ASN A 90 -0.98 8.64 -9.89
N VAL A 91 -1.76 8.80 -8.83
CA VAL A 91 -2.98 8.02 -8.62
C VAL A 91 -4.06 8.41 -9.62
N ILE A 92 -4.66 7.41 -10.25
CA ILE A 92 -5.75 7.59 -11.20
C ILE A 92 -7.04 7.07 -10.58
N PHE A 93 -8.10 7.87 -10.68
CA PHE A 93 -9.46 7.52 -10.31
C PHE A 93 -10.29 7.39 -11.59
N ASP A 94 -10.47 6.16 -12.06
CA ASP A 94 -11.27 5.94 -13.27
C ASP A 94 -12.76 5.97 -12.90
N SER A 95 -13.51 6.85 -13.55
CA SER A 95 -14.96 6.84 -13.42
C SER A 95 -15.51 5.63 -14.16
N ILE A 96 -16.32 4.84 -13.47
CA ILE A 96 -17.30 4.00 -14.15
C ILE A 96 -18.15 5.00 -14.96
N GLN A 97 -18.24 4.80 -16.28
CA GLN A 97 -18.96 5.68 -17.21
C GLN A 97 -20.24 6.26 -16.57
N PRO A 98 -20.59 7.53 -16.83
CA PRO A 98 -21.81 8.11 -16.30
C PRO A 98 -22.96 7.14 -16.59
N ILE A 99 -23.68 6.74 -15.54
CA ILE A 99 -24.92 5.99 -15.67
C ILE A 99 -25.69 6.70 -16.76
N ASN A 100 -25.83 6.06 -17.92
CA ASN A 100 -26.56 6.64 -19.04
C ASN A 100 -27.88 7.15 -18.46
N ASP A 101 -28.09 8.46 -18.54
CA ASP A 101 -29.35 9.10 -18.20
C ASP A 101 -30.43 8.38 -19.03
N THR A 102 -31.06 7.36 -18.45
CA THR A 102 -32.34 6.89 -18.92
C THR A 102 -33.30 8.02 -18.61
N LYS A 103 -33.33 9.02 -19.51
CA LYS A 103 -34.39 10.01 -19.60
C LYS A 103 -35.69 9.24 -19.52
N LYS A 104 -36.36 9.33 -18.36
CA LYS A 104 -37.73 8.84 -18.20
C LYS A 104 -38.52 9.45 -19.34
N LYS A 105 -38.96 8.61 -20.29
CA LYS A 105 -39.90 9.04 -21.32
C LYS A 105 -41.14 9.60 -20.60
N PRO A 106 -41.63 10.80 -20.96
CA PRO A 106 -42.88 11.28 -20.39
C PRO A 106 -43.98 10.29 -20.78
N LYS A 107 -44.75 9.82 -19.78
CA LYS A 107 -45.97 9.07 -20.04
C LYS A 107 -46.93 10.00 -20.81
N LYS A 108 -47.36 9.55 -21.98
CA LYS A 108 -48.50 10.12 -22.70
C LYS A 108 -49.77 9.98 -21.88
#